data_AF-A0A8H3ZMT1-F1
#
_entry.id   AF-A0A8H3ZMT1-F1
#
_cell.length_a   1.000
_cell.length_b   1.000
_cell.length_c   1.000
_cell.angle_alpha   90.00
_cell.angle_beta   90.00
_cell.angle_gamma   90.00
#
_symmetry.space_group_name_H-M   'P 1'
#
loop_
_entity.id
_entity.type
_entity.pdbx_description
1 polymer ?
#
loop_
_entity_poly.entity_id
_entity_poly.type
_entity_poly.pdbx_seq_one_letter_code
_entity_poly.pdbx_strand_id
1 'polypeptide(L)'
;MSPTTKRDTQRPFVSKHGQVIRKCRIPGTVAFTFDDGPSFYTDYILHEFAQFNATATFFLDTSSWLTEENHSGYWESLVRRLVEDGHLIGLTTESCDGGSPNYDETKHALAEARKRIGRIFVSSTSSSGRHPMYVRAPPDCSMQNSCVEKLTLDGQRLVFPGINSEDPRDDPGRDLNSTSLLSDLESADPEKDSFLIRMHDTEQTALNVGSLVQSFVTQGFKPTTVGDCIGDHDHFMYLQPSQSSQPPVNLGRKIGNSWNGSFSQLRWVGFPLIPLLELMALAALFWTARRYRKIRSHMHIVR
;
A
#
# COMPACT_ATOMS: atom_id res chain seq x y z
N MET A 1 -13.77 -9.58 47.80
CA MET A 1 -13.81 -8.63 46.67
C MET A 1 -12.41 -8.56 46.08
N SER A 2 -12.15 -9.32 45.01
CA SER A 2 -10.86 -9.25 44.31
C SER A 2 -10.88 -8.07 43.34
N PRO A 3 -9.81 -7.25 43.28
CA PRO A 3 -9.75 -6.12 42.37
C PRO A 3 -9.60 -6.63 40.93
N THR A 4 -10.52 -6.20 40.08
CA THR A 4 -10.48 -6.43 38.64
C THR A 4 -9.28 -5.73 38.02
N THR A 5 -8.31 -6.51 37.56
CA THR A 5 -7.20 -6.04 36.72
C THR A 5 -7.78 -5.43 35.43
N LYS A 6 -7.74 -4.10 35.32
CA LYS A 6 -7.84 -3.40 34.03
C LYS A 6 -6.74 -3.97 33.12
N ARG A 7 -7.14 -4.69 32.07
CA ARG A 7 -6.22 -5.14 31.02
C ARG A 7 -5.59 -3.91 30.40
N ASP A 8 -4.26 -3.81 30.49
CA ASP A 8 -3.42 -2.80 29.85
C ASP A 8 -3.57 -2.92 28.33
N THR A 9 -4.51 -2.17 27.75
CA THR A 9 -4.76 -2.08 26.29
C THR A 9 -3.89 -1.02 25.63
N GLN A 10 -2.95 -0.40 26.35
CA GLN A 10 -2.19 0.75 25.85
C GLN A 10 -0.80 0.40 25.32
N ARG A 11 -0.16 -0.70 25.76
CA ARG A 11 1.12 -1.13 25.19
C ARG A 11 0.93 -2.02 23.96
N PRO A 12 1.73 -1.85 22.89
CA PRO A 12 1.78 -2.87 21.84
C PRO A 12 2.10 -4.23 22.42
N PHE A 13 1.29 -5.21 22.06
CA PHE A 13 1.71 -6.59 22.19
C PHE A 13 2.80 -6.82 21.15
N VAL A 14 4.04 -6.80 21.60
CA VAL A 14 5.18 -7.28 20.82
C VAL A 14 5.17 -8.79 21.01
N SER A 15 4.71 -9.51 19.99
CA SER A 15 4.98 -10.94 19.96
C SER A 15 6.49 -11.14 19.94
N LYS A 16 6.98 -12.33 20.32
CA LYS A 16 8.41 -12.66 20.24
C LYS A 16 9.01 -12.42 18.84
N HIS A 17 8.17 -12.36 17.81
CA HIS A 17 8.58 -12.37 16.41
C HIS A 17 8.15 -11.13 15.60
N GLY A 18 7.27 -10.27 16.10
CA GLY A 18 6.74 -9.10 15.38
C GLY A 18 5.77 -8.25 16.21
N GLN A 19 5.20 -7.21 15.62
CA GLN A 19 4.42 -6.18 16.34
C GLN A 19 2.91 -6.32 16.08
N VAL A 20 2.10 -6.25 17.13
CA VAL A 20 0.64 -6.10 17.03
C VAL A 20 0.24 -4.65 17.19
N ILE A 21 -0.61 -4.18 16.27
CA ILE A 21 -1.09 -2.80 16.18
C ILE A 21 -2.62 -2.84 16.31
N ARG A 22 -3.14 -2.10 17.29
CA ARG A 22 -4.60 -1.96 17.52
C ARG A 22 -5.07 -0.50 17.51
N LYS A 23 -4.12 0.43 17.61
CA LYS A 23 -4.34 1.86 17.66
C LYS A 23 -3.06 2.59 17.24
N CYS A 24 -3.23 3.82 16.78
CA CYS A 24 -2.12 4.75 16.63
C CYS A 24 -1.55 5.15 18.01
N ARG A 25 -0.33 5.66 18.00
CA ARG A 25 0.40 6.07 19.20
C ARG A 25 0.89 7.50 19.17
N ILE A 26 1.00 8.08 17.99
CA ILE A 26 1.37 9.48 17.82
C ILE A 26 0.07 10.31 17.92
N PRO A 27 -0.09 11.13 18.98
CA PRO A 27 -1.25 12.02 19.08
C PRO A 27 -1.36 12.94 17.86
N GLY A 28 -2.58 13.34 17.54
CA GLY A 28 -2.87 14.22 16.40
C GLY A 28 -2.74 13.53 15.06
N THR A 29 -2.60 12.20 15.03
CA THR A 29 -2.60 11.42 13.79
C THR A 29 -3.87 10.60 13.64
N VAL A 30 -4.32 10.45 12.40
CA VAL A 30 -5.36 9.51 12.00
C VAL A 30 -4.83 8.63 10.88
N ALA A 31 -4.89 7.32 11.07
CA ALA A 31 -4.59 6.35 10.03
C ALA A 31 -5.89 5.82 9.44
N PHE A 32 -6.25 6.34 8.26
CA PHE A 32 -7.28 5.73 7.43
C PHE A 32 -6.71 4.49 6.74
N THR A 33 -7.46 3.40 6.82
CA THR A 33 -7.07 2.13 6.23
C THR A 33 -8.17 1.58 5.34
N PHE A 34 -7.79 1.11 4.15
CA PHE A 34 -8.71 0.56 3.15
C PHE A 34 -8.38 -0.91 2.92
N ASP A 35 -9.35 -1.79 3.13
CA ASP A 35 -9.24 -3.22 2.86
C ASP A 35 -9.85 -3.58 1.49
N ASP A 36 -9.53 -4.76 0.97
CA ASP A 36 -10.05 -5.39 -0.27
C ASP A 36 -9.65 -4.78 -1.62
N GLY A 37 -8.97 -3.63 -1.61
CA GLY A 37 -8.50 -2.98 -2.82
C GLY A 37 -7.28 -3.65 -3.47
N PRO A 38 -6.76 -3.06 -4.56
CA PRO A 38 -7.29 -1.94 -5.30
C PRO A 38 -8.52 -2.33 -6.12
N SER A 39 -9.46 -1.41 -6.20
CA SER A 39 -10.65 -1.47 -7.03
C SER A 39 -10.64 -0.34 -8.07
N PHE A 40 -11.68 -0.24 -8.91
CA PHE A 40 -11.83 0.92 -9.80
C PHE A 40 -12.02 2.24 -9.03
N TYR A 41 -12.32 2.17 -7.74
CA TYR A 41 -12.55 3.32 -6.86
C TYR A 41 -11.27 3.78 -6.16
N THR A 42 -10.21 2.98 -6.12
CA THR A 42 -8.93 3.35 -5.48
C THR A 42 -8.39 4.65 -6.06
N ASP A 43 -8.42 4.82 -7.38
CA ASP A 43 -7.90 6.03 -8.04
C ASP A 43 -8.60 7.31 -7.56
N TYR A 44 -9.91 7.19 -7.32
CA TYR A 44 -10.72 8.27 -6.76
C TYR A 44 -10.36 8.54 -5.29
N ILE A 45 -10.21 7.49 -4.47
CA ILE A 45 -9.76 7.63 -3.08
C ILE A 45 -8.39 8.34 -3.02
N LEU A 46 -7.44 7.96 -3.89
CA LEU A 46 -6.13 8.63 -3.97
C LEU A 46 -6.27 10.11 -4.35
N HIS A 47 -7.18 10.43 -5.26
CA HIS A 47 -7.48 11.82 -5.62
C HIS A 47 -7.98 12.62 -4.42
N GLU A 48 -8.94 12.08 -3.65
CA GLU A 48 -9.48 12.75 -2.46
C GLU A 48 -8.40 13.00 -1.41
N PHE A 49 -7.53 12.02 -1.13
CA PHE A 49 -6.43 12.19 -0.16
C PHE A 49 -5.40 13.22 -0.62
N ALA A 50 -5.07 13.26 -1.91
CA ALA A 50 -4.11 14.22 -2.45
C ALA A 50 -4.54 15.68 -2.24
N GLN A 51 -5.85 15.98 -2.21
CA GLN A 51 -6.36 17.33 -1.96
C GLN A 51 -5.97 17.88 -0.58
N PHE A 52 -5.69 17.01 0.38
CA PHE A 52 -5.35 17.37 1.76
C PHE A 52 -3.88 17.09 2.12
N ASN A 53 -3.04 16.74 1.14
CA ASN A 53 -1.67 16.25 1.37
C ASN A 53 -1.64 15.10 2.41
N ALA A 54 -2.66 14.24 2.33
CA ALA A 54 -2.93 13.16 3.25
C ALA A 54 -2.36 11.84 2.71
N THR A 55 -1.89 10.96 3.60
CA THR A 55 -1.56 9.58 3.25
C THR A 55 -2.43 8.60 4.01
N ALA A 56 -2.46 7.35 3.54
CA ALA A 56 -3.33 6.29 4.05
C ALA A 56 -2.63 4.94 3.96
N THR A 57 -3.27 3.88 4.45
CA THR A 57 -2.78 2.50 4.28
C THR A 57 -3.78 1.63 3.56
N PHE A 58 -3.34 0.94 2.50
CA PHE A 58 -4.19 0.06 1.70
C PHE A 58 -3.75 -1.39 1.93
N PHE A 59 -4.64 -2.21 2.45
CA PHE A 59 -4.40 -3.64 2.64
C PHE A 59 -4.97 -4.41 1.46
N LEU A 60 -4.08 -4.78 0.56
CA LEU A 60 -4.47 -5.39 -0.70
C LEU A 60 -4.81 -6.87 -0.49
N ASP A 61 -5.89 -7.32 -1.11
CA ASP A 61 -6.36 -8.69 -0.93
C ASP A 61 -5.50 -9.71 -1.70
N THR A 62 -4.96 -10.66 -0.94
CA THR A 62 -4.13 -11.74 -1.47
C THR A 62 -4.90 -12.78 -2.29
N SER A 63 -6.22 -12.89 -2.17
CA SER A 63 -7.04 -13.82 -2.98
C SER A 63 -7.43 -13.27 -4.35
N SER A 64 -7.23 -11.97 -4.57
CA SER A 64 -7.72 -11.24 -5.73
C SER A 64 -6.65 -11.07 -6.82
N TRP A 65 -6.81 -10.06 -7.67
CA TRP A 65 -6.00 -9.63 -8.82
C TRP A 65 -4.45 -9.76 -8.68
N LEU A 66 -3.92 -9.82 -7.46
CA LEU A 66 -2.52 -10.13 -7.19
C LEU A 66 -2.08 -11.51 -7.71
N THR A 67 -3.01 -12.45 -7.86
CA THR A 67 -2.72 -13.86 -8.18
C THR A 67 -3.20 -14.32 -9.56
N GLU A 68 -4.11 -13.61 -10.22
CA GLU A 68 -4.49 -14.00 -11.59
C GLU A 68 -3.40 -13.57 -12.60
N GLU A 69 -3.25 -14.30 -13.70
CA GLU A 69 -2.19 -14.04 -14.68
C GLU A 69 -2.54 -12.91 -15.67
N ASN A 70 -3.82 -12.54 -15.78
CA ASN A 70 -4.32 -11.67 -16.86
C ASN A 70 -4.61 -10.25 -16.40
N HIS A 71 -3.59 -9.59 -15.84
CA HIS A 71 -3.74 -8.27 -15.24
C HIS A 71 -3.40 -7.18 -16.23
N SER A 72 -4.42 -6.38 -16.57
CA SER A 72 -4.21 -5.16 -17.33
C SER A 72 -3.19 -4.27 -16.60
N GLY A 73 -2.30 -3.59 -17.35
CA GLY A 73 -1.28 -2.69 -16.77
C GLY A 73 -1.85 -1.56 -15.88
N TYR A 74 -3.18 -1.40 -15.85
CA TYR A 74 -3.91 -0.51 -14.94
C TYR A 74 -3.70 -0.87 -13.47
N TRP A 75 -3.91 -2.12 -13.05
CA TRP A 75 -3.78 -2.51 -11.62
C TRP A 75 -2.35 -2.33 -11.12
N GLU A 76 -1.35 -2.73 -11.91
CA GLU A 76 0.06 -2.49 -11.59
C GLU A 76 0.39 -0.98 -11.53
N SER A 77 -0.27 -0.16 -12.35
CA SER A 77 -0.10 1.30 -12.29
C SER A 77 -0.68 1.89 -11.00
N LEU A 78 -1.84 1.41 -10.53
CA LEU A 78 -2.42 1.84 -9.26
C LEU A 78 -1.54 1.46 -8.07
N VAL A 79 -0.98 0.25 -8.07
CA VAL A 79 -0.04 -0.20 -7.02
C VAL A 79 1.23 0.64 -6.97
N ARG A 80 1.76 1.05 -8.13
CA ARG A 80 2.89 1.99 -8.18
C ARG A 80 2.49 3.35 -7.63
N ARG A 81 1.36 3.87 -8.09
CA ARG A 81 0.83 5.16 -7.66
C ARG A 81 0.63 5.23 -6.16
N LEU A 82 0.09 4.18 -5.54
CA LEU A 82 -0.05 4.08 -4.08
C LEU A 82 1.25 4.43 -3.34
N VAL A 83 2.38 3.88 -3.76
CA VAL A 83 3.67 4.14 -3.09
C VAL A 83 4.33 5.43 -3.54
N GLU A 84 4.17 5.81 -4.82
CA GLU A 84 4.68 7.08 -5.34
C GLU A 84 3.99 8.29 -4.69
N ASP A 85 2.70 8.16 -4.36
CA ASP A 85 1.91 9.17 -3.64
C ASP A 85 2.13 9.08 -2.10
N GLY A 86 2.99 8.18 -1.62
CA GLY A 86 3.40 8.08 -0.21
C GLY A 86 2.45 7.28 0.69
N HIS A 87 1.48 6.54 0.13
CA HIS A 87 0.64 5.64 0.89
C HIS A 87 1.39 4.35 1.25
N LEU A 88 0.98 3.74 2.36
CA LEU A 88 1.50 2.45 2.79
C LEU A 88 0.67 1.32 2.19
N ILE A 89 1.37 0.28 1.72
CA ILE A 89 0.73 -0.96 1.26
C ILE A 89 0.94 -2.02 2.33
N GLY A 90 -0.18 -2.59 2.79
CA GLY A 90 -0.24 -3.84 3.54
C GLY A 90 -0.94 -4.94 2.75
N LEU A 91 -1.09 -6.11 3.36
CA LEU A 91 -1.78 -7.26 2.76
C LEU A 91 -2.92 -7.73 3.66
N THR A 92 -4.04 -8.16 3.09
CA THR A 92 -5.11 -8.86 3.81
C THR A 92 -5.25 -10.30 3.31
N THR A 93 -5.72 -11.19 4.18
CA THR A 93 -5.94 -12.61 3.90
C THR A 93 -7.32 -13.01 4.40
N GLU A 94 -8.03 -13.89 3.68
CA GLU A 94 -9.45 -14.13 3.88
C GLU A 94 -9.85 -14.76 5.24
N SER A 95 -9.04 -15.64 5.85
CA SER A 95 -9.33 -16.17 7.19
C SER A 95 -8.11 -16.82 7.86
N CYS A 96 -8.22 -17.07 9.19
CA CYS A 96 -7.29 -17.91 9.95
C CYS A 96 -7.86 -19.24 10.47
N ASP A 97 -9.18 -19.52 10.42
CA ASP A 97 -9.77 -20.86 10.26
C ASP A 97 -11.33 -20.91 10.26
N GLY A 98 -11.84 -22.01 9.69
CA GLY A 98 -13.27 -22.41 9.70
C GLY A 98 -13.71 -23.29 8.52
N GLY A 99 -12.82 -23.57 7.57
CA GLY A 99 -13.12 -24.37 6.37
C GLY A 99 -12.02 -24.44 5.30
N SER A 100 -11.02 -23.55 5.32
CA SER A 100 -9.65 -23.64 4.74
C SER A 100 -9.00 -22.25 4.89
N PRO A 101 -7.68 -22.06 5.07
CA PRO A 101 -6.64 -23.08 4.95
C PRO A 101 -5.62 -23.19 6.10
N ASN A 102 -4.84 -24.26 6.07
CA ASN A 102 -3.65 -24.46 6.90
C ASN A 102 -2.78 -23.18 6.86
N TYR A 103 -2.19 -22.78 8.00
CA TYR A 103 -1.26 -21.64 8.11
C TYR A 103 -0.24 -21.56 6.96
N ASP A 104 0.20 -22.71 6.46
CA ASP A 104 1.10 -22.81 5.31
C ASP A 104 0.55 -22.15 4.04
N GLU A 105 -0.75 -22.24 3.77
CA GLU A 105 -1.40 -21.61 2.61
C GLU A 105 -1.53 -20.10 2.82
N THR A 106 -1.92 -19.62 4.00
CA THR A 106 -1.91 -18.18 4.32
C THR A 106 -0.51 -17.60 4.16
N LYS A 107 0.50 -18.32 4.65
CA LYS A 107 1.91 -17.94 4.49
C LYS A 107 2.32 -17.93 3.01
N HIS A 108 1.88 -18.90 2.23
CA HIS A 108 2.15 -18.98 0.80
C HIS A 108 1.53 -17.80 0.05
N ALA A 109 0.24 -17.51 0.27
CA ALA A 109 -0.46 -16.39 -0.35
C ALA A 109 0.20 -15.05 -0.05
N LEU A 110 0.58 -14.81 1.23
CA LEU A 110 1.33 -13.61 1.62
C LEU A 110 2.70 -13.53 0.93
N ALA A 111 3.40 -14.65 0.77
CA ALA A 111 4.69 -14.68 0.08
C ALA A 111 4.56 -14.39 -1.42
N GLU A 112 3.55 -14.95 -2.09
CA GLU A 112 3.27 -14.69 -3.50
C GLU A 112 2.89 -13.23 -3.75
N ALA A 113 1.98 -12.68 -2.95
CA ALA A 113 1.60 -11.27 -3.02
C ALA A 113 2.80 -10.33 -2.81
N ARG A 114 3.64 -10.59 -1.80
CA ARG A 114 4.88 -9.84 -1.57
C ARG A 114 5.81 -9.88 -2.77
N LYS A 115 5.99 -11.05 -3.37
CA LYS A 115 6.83 -11.22 -4.57
C LYS A 115 6.26 -10.45 -5.75
N ARG A 116 4.93 -10.46 -5.94
CA ARG A 116 4.25 -9.72 -7.01
C ARG A 116 4.41 -8.22 -6.84
N ILE A 117 4.09 -7.68 -5.67
CA ILE A 117 4.24 -6.26 -5.36
C ILE A 117 5.72 -5.84 -5.47
N GLY A 118 6.63 -6.66 -4.96
CA GLY A 118 8.07 -6.44 -5.10
C GLY A 118 8.51 -6.29 -6.57
N ARG A 119 8.00 -7.12 -7.49
CA ARG A 119 8.27 -6.98 -8.94
C ARG A 119 7.71 -5.68 -9.51
N ILE A 120 6.50 -5.28 -9.12
CA ILE A 120 5.91 -4.00 -9.53
C ILE A 120 6.84 -2.85 -9.06
N PHE A 121 7.35 -2.95 -7.84
CA PHE A 121 8.28 -1.97 -7.25
C PHE A 121 9.69 -2.01 -7.84
N VAL A 122 10.14 -3.08 -8.50
CA VAL A 122 11.42 -3.06 -9.24
C VAL A 122 11.41 -1.95 -10.29
N SER A 123 10.25 -1.66 -10.89
CA SER A 123 10.11 -0.57 -11.86
C SER A 123 9.88 0.81 -11.23
N SER A 124 9.62 0.90 -9.92
CA SER A 124 9.42 2.16 -9.21
C SER A 124 10.70 2.59 -8.51
N THR A 125 11.18 3.79 -8.83
CA THR A 125 12.39 4.39 -8.24
C THR A 125 12.30 4.51 -6.73
N SER A 126 11.10 4.69 -6.18
CA SER A 126 10.85 4.87 -4.76
C SER A 126 11.03 3.58 -3.95
N SER A 127 10.86 2.39 -4.55
CA SER A 127 10.73 1.14 -3.79
C SER A 127 11.62 -0.03 -4.23
N SER A 128 12.25 0.04 -5.40
CA SER A 128 13.32 -0.85 -5.89
C SER A 128 13.33 -2.25 -5.24
N GLY A 129 12.33 -3.05 -5.58
CA GLY A 129 12.24 -4.47 -5.21
C GLY A 129 11.85 -4.79 -3.77
N ARG A 130 11.59 -3.80 -2.90
CA ARG A 130 11.13 -4.02 -1.52
C ARG A 130 9.71 -4.63 -1.47
N HIS A 131 9.33 -5.25 -0.36
CA HIS A 131 8.00 -5.86 -0.19
C HIS A 131 7.29 -5.45 1.11
N PRO A 132 5.93 -5.41 1.12
CA PRO A 132 5.14 -5.03 2.30
C PRO A 132 5.41 -5.87 3.56
N MET A 133 5.44 -5.20 4.72
CA MET A 133 5.58 -5.84 6.05
C MET A 133 4.33 -5.76 6.92
N TYR A 134 3.30 -5.03 6.49
CA TYR A 134 2.03 -4.89 7.22
C TYR A 134 1.03 -5.93 6.74
N VAL A 135 0.33 -6.55 7.69
CA VAL A 135 -0.73 -7.53 7.44
C VAL A 135 -1.95 -7.16 8.25
N ARG A 136 -3.13 -7.15 7.61
CA ARG A 136 -4.42 -7.00 8.28
C ARG A 136 -4.73 -8.30 9.01
N ALA A 137 -5.01 -8.22 10.30
CA ALA A 137 -5.42 -9.38 11.07
C ALA A 137 -6.79 -9.87 10.57
N PRO A 138 -6.93 -11.16 10.22
CA PRO A 138 -8.22 -11.72 9.87
C PRO A 138 -9.23 -11.61 11.02
N PRO A 139 -10.55 -11.59 10.73
CA PRO A 139 -11.58 -11.37 11.75
C PRO A 139 -11.51 -12.34 12.93
N ASP A 140 -11.13 -13.59 12.66
CA ASP A 140 -11.02 -14.68 13.63
C ASP A 140 -9.63 -14.76 14.31
N CYS A 141 -8.69 -13.88 13.92
CA CYS A 141 -7.32 -13.90 14.42
C CYS A 141 -7.28 -13.59 15.93
N SER A 142 -6.68 -14.50 16.71
CA SER A 142 -6.55 -14.33 18.15
C SER A 142 -5.25 -14.91 18.69
N MET A 143 -4.99 -14.72 19.99
CA MET A 143 -3.89 -15.40 20.67
C MET A 143 -4.23 -16.88 20.90
N GLN A 144 -5.51 -17.19 21.08
CA GLN A 144 -6.00 -18.53 21.43
C GLN A 144 -5.83 -19.52 20.28
N ASN A 145 -5.97 -19.06 19.03
CA ASN A 145 -5.77 -19.88 17.84
C ASN A 145 -4.36 -19.77 17.23
N SER A 146 -3.38 -19.23 17.97
CA SER A 146 -1.99 -19.00 17.51
C SER A 146 -1.83 -18.08 16.30
N CYS A 147 -2.91 -17.47 15.78
CA CYS A 147 -2.87 -16.61 14.59
C CYS A 147 -1.85 -15.48 14.73
N VAL A 148 -1.87 -14.77 15.87
CA VAL A 148 -0.96 -13.65 16.11
C VAL A 148 0.49 -14.09 16.02
N GLU A 149 0.86 -15.20 16.67
CA GLU A 149 2.23 -15.72 16.63
C GLU A 149 2.62 -16.07 15.19
N LYS A 150 1.80 -16.89 14.54
CA LYS A 150 1.95 -17.35 13.16
C LYS A 150 2.14 -16.21 12.14
N LEU A 151 1.29 -15.19 12.17
CA LEU A 151 1.37 -14.06 11.24
C LEU A 151 2.49 -13.08 11.59
N THR A 152 3.06 -13.14 12.79
CA THR A 152 4.20 -12.28 13.17
C THR A 152 5.54 -13.00 13.11
N LEU A 153 5.58 -14.32 12.90
CA LEU A 153 6.81 -15.15 12.89
C LEU A 153 7.95 -14.56 12.04
N ASP A 154 7.63 -14.00 10.88
CA ASP A 154 8.62 -13.46 9.94
C ASP A 154 8.85 -11.93 10.09
N GLY A 155 8.61 -11.35 11.28
CA GLY A 155 8.86 -9.91 11.52
C GLY A 155 7.74 -8.97 11.07
N GLN A 156 6.58 -9.54 10.72
CA GLN A 156 5.47 -8.79 10.14
C GLN A 156 4.73 -7.98 11.22
N ARG A 157 4.08 -6.90 10.78
CA ARG A 157 3.28 -6.01 11.61
C ARG A 157 1.81 -6.34 11.41
N LEU A 158 1.21 -6.90 12.45
CA LEU A 158 -0.17 -7.34 12.41
C LEU A 158 -1.08 -6.21 12.90
N VAL A 159 -1.86 -5.66 11.98
CA VAL A 159 -2.80 -4.57 12.22
C VAL A 159 -4.18 -5.16 12.42
N PHE A 160 -4.71 -5.08 13.63
CA PHE A 160 -6.10 -5.41 13.88
C PHE A 160 -7.02 -4.32 13.35
N PRO A 161 -8.27 -4.66 12.99
CA PRO A 161 -9.27 -3.65 12.69
C PRO A 161 -9.34 -2.60 13.79
N GLY A 162 -9.24 -1.33 13.38
CA GLY A 162 -9.41 -0.19 14.27
C GLY A 162 -10.88 0.09 14.54
N ILE A 163 -11.21 1.38 14.58
CA ILE A 163 -12.59 1.86 14.63
C ILE A 163 -13.25 1.52 13.28
N ASN A 164 -14.42 0.89 13.35
CA ASN A 164 -15.24 0.64 12.16
C ASN A 164 -15.81 1.98 11.68
N SER A 165 -15.57 2.37 10.43
CA SER A 165 -16.18 3.58 9.86
C SER A 165 -17.68 3.45 9.63
N GLU A 166 -18.24 2.24 9.78
CA GLU A 166 -19.60 1.86 9.40
C GLU A 166 -19.82 2.05 7.89
N ASP A 167 -18.80 1.72 7.09
CA ASP A 167 -18.95 1.74 5.64
C ASP A 167 -19.94 0.66 5.18
N PRO A 168 -20.60 0.83 4.01
CA PRO A 168 -21.71 -0.04 3.63
C PRO A 168 -21.35 -1.51 3.43
N ARG A 169 -20.06 -1.86 3.30
CA ARG A 169 -19.65 -3.26 3.26
C ARG A 169 -19.85 -3.93 4.61
N ASP A 170 -19.55 -3.23 5.70
CA ASP A 170 -19.74 -3.72 7.07
C ASP A 170 -21.15 -3.42 7.61
N ASP A 171 -21.74 -2.29 7.24
CA ASP A 171 -23.04 -1.82 7.74
C ASP A 171 -23.96 -1.37 6.58
N PRO A 172 -24.64 -2.31 5.91
CA PRO A 172 -25.51 -2.00 4.79
C PRO A 172 -26.62 -1.01 5.17
N GLY A 173 -26.60 0.18 4.56
CA GLY A 173 -27.57 1.26 4.80
C GLY A 173 -27.04 2.41 5.65
N ARG A 174 -25.79 2.34 6.13
CA ARG A 174 -25.06 3.48 6.69
C ARG A 174 -24.07 4.07 5.68
N ASP A 175 -23.68 5.32 5.91
CA ASP A 175 -22.67 6.02 5.11
C ASP A 175 -21.40 6.26 5.93
N LEU A 176 -20.33 6.66 5.25
CA LEU A 176 -19.04 6.95 5.89
C LEU A 176 -19.06 8.15 6.84
N ASN A 177 -20.12 8.96 6.81
CA ASN A 177 -20.31 10.09 7.71
C ASN A 177 -21.12 9.61 8.92
N SER A 178 -20.72 8.46 9.47
CA SER A 178 -21.39 7.86 10.62
C SER A 178 -21.38 8.84 11.79
N THR A 179 -22.54 9.02 12.40
CA THR A 179 -22.69 9.92 13.54
C THR A 179 -21.81 9.48 14.70
N SER A 180 -21.53 8.18 14.85
CA SER A 180 -20.63 7.65 15.88
C SER A 180 -19.19 8.14 15.69
N LEU A 181 -18.58 7.93 14.52
CA LEU A 181 -17.20 8.37 14.24
C LEU A 181 -17.07 9.90 14.26
N LEU A 182 -18.07 10.62 13.73
CA LEU A 182 -18.07 12.07 13.78
C LEU A 182 -18.28 12.60 15.21
N SER A 183 -19.11 11.95 16.03
CA SER A 183 -19.24 12.30 17.46
C SER A 183 -17.94 12.05 18.23
N ASP A 184 -17.27 10.92 17.95
CA ASP A 184 -15.97 10.62 18.53
C ASP A 184 -14.96 11.70 18.16
N LEU A 185 -14.91 12.11 16.89
CA LEU A 185 -14.05 13.19 16.39
C LEU A 185 -14.39 14.55 17.04
N GLU A 186 -15.67 14.90 17.18
CA GLU A 186 -16.10 16.15 17.82
C GLU A 186 -15.64 16.23 19.28
N SER A 187 -15.56 15.08 19.97
CA SER A 187 -15.12 14.99 21.36
C SER A 187 -13.60 14.88 21.54
N ALA A 188 -12.85 14.67 20.46
CA ALA A 188 -11.43 14.36 20.51
C ALA A 188 -10.54 15.60 20.61
N ASP A 189 -9.40 15.43 21.29
CA ASP A 189 -8.35 16.42 21.43
C ASP A 189 -7.13 15.98 20.60
N PRO A 190 -6.77 16.67 19.51
CA PRO A 190 -5.63 16.29 18.67
C PRO A 190 -4.28 16.31 19.40
N GLU A 191 -4.16 16.96 20.57
CA GLU A 191 -2.93 16.89 21.37
C GLU A 191 -2.80 15.57 22.14
N LYS A 192 -3.89 14.82 22.32
CA LYS A 192 -3.96 13.63 23.18
C LYS A 192 -4.41 12.37 22.44
N ASP A 193 -5.28 12.54 21.47
CA ASP A 193 -6.00 11.46 20.80
C ASP A 193 -5.38 11.10 19.46
N SER A 194 -5.72 9.91 18.97
CA SER A 194 -5.32 9.41 17.66
C SER A 194 -6.31 8.35 17.20
N PHE A 195 -6.42 8.17 15.89
CA PHE A 195 -7.42 7.30 15.30
C PHE A 195 -6.78 6.26 14.37
N LEU A 196 -7.26 5.03 14.44
CA LEU A 196 -7.01 3.99 13.45
C LEU A 196 -8.38 3.59 12.91
N ILE A 197 -8.67 3.86 11.64
CA ILE A 197 -10.00 3.70 11.06
C ILE A 197 -9.93 2.61 9.98
N ARG A 198 -10.81 1.61 10.07
CA ARG A 198 -11.03 0.63 9.01
C ARG A 198 -12.15 1.11 8.11
N MET A 199 -11.89 1.06 6.81
CA MET A 199 -12.83 1.24 5.72
C MET A 199 -12.56 0.17 4.65
N HIS A 200 -13.45 0.04 3.68
CA HIS A 200 -13.25 -0.83 2.52
C HIS A 200 -13.20 -0.04 1.21
N ASP A 201 -12.42 -0.49 0.23
CA ASP A 201 -12.25 0.14 -1.08
C ASP A 201 -13.49 -0.07 -1.98
N THR A 202 -14.57 0.66 -1.69
CA THR A 202 -15.87 0.56 -2.36
C THR A 202 -16.29 1.88 -3.01
N GLU A 203 -17.31 1.84 -3.87
CA GLU A 203 -17.88 3.04 -4.51
C GLU A 203 -18.31 4.09 -3.50
N GLN A 204 -19.10 3.67 -2.51
CA GLN A 204 -19.62 4.57 -1.50
C GLN A 204 -18.48 5.12 -0.64
N THR A 205 -17.44 4.33 -0.39
CA THR A 205 -16.26 4.82 0.29
C THR A 205 -15.62 5.95 -0.51
N ALA A 206 -15.36 5.73 -1.80
CA ALA A 206 -14.78 6.75 -2.66
C ALA A 206 -15.62 8.03 -2.68
N LEU A 207 -16.94 7.94 -2.81
CA LEU A 207 -17.81 9.12 -2.90
C LEU A 207 -17.82 10.01 -1.64
N ASN A 208 -17.57 9.46 -0.45
CA ASN A 208 -17.71 10.20 0.82
C ASN A 208 -16.41 10.38 1.60
N VAL A 209 -15.33 9.69 1.23
CA VAL A 209 -14.08 9.75 2.02
C VAL A 209 -13.46 11.15 2.06
N GLY A 210 -13.66 11.96 1.03
CA GLY A 210 -13.19 13.35 0.98
C GLY A 210 -13.73 14.21 2.12
N SER A 211 -15.05 14.15 2.39
CA SER A 211 -15.67 14.91 3.50
C SER A 211 -15.20 14.44 4.86
N LEU A 212 -14.99 13.13 5.02
CA LEU A 212 -14.47 12.56 6.26
C LEU A 212 -13.03 13.03 6.51
N VAL A 213 -12.14 12.94 5.51
CA VAL A 213 -10.76 13.44 5.60
C VAL A 213 -10.74 14.92 5.94
N GLN A 214 -11.58 15.73 5.27
CA GLN A 214 -11.72 17.16 5.57
C GLN A 214 -12.11 17.41 7.03
N SER A 215 -13.03 16.63 7.58
CA SER A 215 -13.48 16.77 8.97
C SER A 215 -12.33 16.55 9.95
N PHE A 216 -11.53 15.49 9.76
CA PHE A 216 -10.35 15.22 10.60
C PHE A 216 -9.30 16.33 10.49
N VAL A 217 -9.00 16.78 9.27
CA VAL A 217 -8.03 17.87 9.03
C VAL A 217 -8.50 19.17 9.70
N THR A 218 -9.80 19.47 9.62
CA THR A 218 -10.39 20.67 10.25
C THR A 218 -10.27 20.63 11.77
N GLN A 219 -10.41 19.45 12.38
CA GLN A 219 -10.21 19.24 13.82
C GLN A 219 -8.73 19.11 14.23
N GLY A 220 -7.79 19.37 13.32
CA GLY A 220 -6.37 19.42 13.62
C GLY A 220 -5.66 18.06 13.63
N PHE A 221 -6.32 16.99 13.17
CA PHE A 221 -5.66 15.70 12.96
C PHE A 221 -4.95 15.68 11.61
N LYS A 222 -3.82 14.98 11.57
CA LYS A 222 -3.05 14.70 10.36
C LYS A 222 -3.34 13.28 9.85
N PRO A 223 -4.02 13.13 8.70
CA PRO A 223 -4.11 11.86 8.01
C PRO A 223 -2.74 11.35 7.57
N THR A 224 -2.39 10.13 7.97
CA THR A 224 -1.07 9.54 7.75
C THR A 224 -1.14 8.02 7.61
N THR A 225 -0.04 7.36 7.25
CA THR A 225 0.01 5.89 7.18
C THR A 225 -0.05 5.24 8.57
N VAL A 226 -0.40 3.95 8.64
CA VAL A 226 -0.32 3.18 9.91
C VAL A 226 1.11 3.16 10.44
N GLY A 227 2.12 3.14 9.57
CA GLY A 227 3.52 3.19 9.96
C GLY A 227 3.88 4.49 10.66
N ASP A 228 3.51 5.62 10.07
CA ASP A 228 3.75 6.94 10.69
C ASP A 228 2.97 7.08 12.01
N CYS A 229 1.72 6.63 12.04
CA CYS A 229 0.85 6.80 13.20
C CYS A 229 1.31 6.00 14.43
N ILE A 230 2.18 5.00 14.25
CA ILE A 230 2.83 4.26 15.35
C ILE A 230 4.31 4.63 15.54
N GLY A 231 4.86 5.54 14.71
CA GLY A 231 6.27 5.93 14.72
C GLY A 231 7.21 4.84 14.20
N ASP A 232 6.76 4.00 13.26
CA ASP A 232 7.63 3.03 12.60
C ASP A 232 8.49 3.72 11.53
N HIS A 233 9.73 3.26 11.38
CA HIS A 233 10.65 3.88 10.43
C HIS A 233 10.45 3.29 9.02
N ASP A 234 10.54 4.11 7.97
CA ASP A 234 10.29 3.75 6.56
C ASP A 234 10.99 2.47 6.09
N HIS A 235 12.21 2.23 6.57
CA HIS A 235 13.00 1.06 6.20
C HIS A 235 12.42 -0.27 6.72
N PHE A 236 11.52 -0.22 7.69
CA PHE A 236 10.82 -1.39 8.18
C PHE A 236 9.42 -1.57 7.58
N MET A 237 8.87 -0.54 6.94
CA MET A 237 7.59 -0.64 6.25
C MET A 237 7.67 -1.56 5.03
N TYR A 238 8.82 -1.54 4.35
CA TYR A 238 9.14 -2.43 3.25
C TYR A 238 10.55 -3.00 3.38
N LEU A 239 10.69 -4.32 3.33
CA LEU A 239 12.01 -4.98 3.37
C LEU A 239 12.53 -5.25 1.97
N GLN A 240 13.85 -5.11 1.78
CA GLN A 240 14.51 -5.62 0.59
C GLN A 240 14.50 -7.15 0.63
N PRO A 241 14.35 -7.84 -0.53
CA PRO A 241 14.57 -9.27 -0.60
C PRO A 241 16.00 -9.54 -0.12
N SER A 242 16.16 -10.47 0.82
CA SER A 242 17.50 -10.91 1.19
C SER A 242 18.22 -11.35 -0.09
N GLN A 243 19.37 -10.75 -0.38
CA GLN A 243 20.28 -11.25 -1.41
C GLN A 243 20.66 -12.65 -0.94
N SER A 244 19.98 -13.69 -1.42
CA SER A 244 20.37 -15.07 -1.13
C SER A 244 21.84 -15.18 -1.48
N SER A 245 22.65 -15.55 -0.50
CA SER A 245 24.09 -15.81 -0.62
C SER A 245 24.42 -16.27 -2.04
N GLN A 246 25.13 -15.43 -2.78
CA GLN A 246 25.85 -15.89 -3.97
C GLN A 246 26.49 -17.23 -3.58
N PRO A 247 26.31 -18.31 -4.38
CA PRO A 247 27.02 -19.55 -4.08
C PRO A 247 28.49 -19.19 -3.88
N PRO A 248 29.18 -19.77 -2.88
CA PRO A 248 30.55 -19.37 -2.57
C PRO A 248 31.34 -19.38 -3.86
N VAL A 249 31.96 -18.23 -4.17
CA VAL A 249 32.89 -18.13 -5.29
C VAL A 249 33.91 -19.22 -5.06
N ASN A 250 33.82 -20.29 -5.84
CA ASN A 250 34.82 -21.33 -5.85
C ASN A 250 36.13 -20.64 -6.28
N LEU A 251 37.01 -20.36 -5.31
CA LEU A 251 38.43 -20.16 -5.58
C LEU A 251 39.05 -21.51 -5.97
N GLY A 252 38.57 -22.04 -7.08
CA GLY A 252 39.11 -23.20 -7.75
C GLY A 252 40.31 -22.78 -8.60
N ARG A 253 41.49 -22.86 -7.99
CA ARG A 253 42.75 -23.34 -8.58
C ARG A 253 43.05 -22.87 -10.01
N LYS A 254 43.96 -21.89 -10.11
CA LYS A 254 44.74 -21.59 -11.31
C LYS A 254 45.29 -22.89 -11.93
N ILE A 255 44.80 -23.23 -13.12
CA ILE A 255 45.56 -23.98 -14.10
C ILE A 255 45.44 -23.15 -15.38
N GLY A 256 46.57 -22.60 -15.81
CA GLY A 256 46.63 -21.82 -17.02
C GLY A 256 46.33 -22.69 -18.24
N ASN A 257 45.80 -22.06 -19.28
CA ASN A 257 46.35 -22.18 -20.62
C ASN A 257 45.96 -20.97 -21.46
N SER A 258 47.00 -20.38 -22.03
CA SER A 258 47.03 -19.26 -22.96
C SER A 258 46.14 -19.52 -24.18
N TRP A 259 45.28 -18.55 -24.51
CA TRP A 259 44.83 -18.31 -25.89
C TRP A 259 44.86 -16.80 -26.17
N ASN A 260 45.79 -16.41 -27.03
CA ASN A 260 45.92 -15.06 -27.58
C ASN A 260 44.86 -14.85 -28.67
N GLY A 261 43.98 -13.86 -28.47
CA GLY A 261 43.04 -13.37 -29.48
C GLY A 261 43.08 -11.85 -29.52
N SER A 262 43.71 -11.31 -30.57
CA SER A 262 43.87 -9.88 -30.85
C SER A 262 42.51 -9.22 -31.14
N PHE A 263 42.10 -8.23 -30.32
CA PHE A 263 41.02 -7.30 -30.64
C PHE A 263 41.61 -6.04 -31.28
N SER A 264 41.64 -6.00 -32.60
CA SER A 264 41.85 -4.77 -33.36
C SER A 264 40.50 -4.13 -33.69
N GLN A 265 40.35 -2.87 -33.27
CA GLN A 265 39.63 -1.81 -33.99
C GLN A 265 38.11 -2.01 -34.20
N LEU A 266 37.28 -1.51 -33.29
CA LEU A 266 35.93 -1.05 -33.63
C LEU A 266 35.87 0.48 -33.52
N ARG A 267 35.69 1.13 -34.67
CA ARG A 267 35.42 2.56 -34.81
C ARG A 267 34.07 2.91 -34.18
N TRP A 268 34.08 3.90 -33.31
CA TRP A 268 32.89 4.63 -32.87
C TRP A 268 32.25 5.33 -34.08
N VAL A 269 31.03 4.91 -34.47
CA VAL A 269 30.17 5.69 -35.35
C VAL A 269 29.11 6.33 -34.46
N GLY A 270 29.24 7.64 -34.24
CA GLY A 270 28.27 8.41 -33.49
C GLY A 270 26.90 8.37 -34.16
N PHE A 271 25.89 7.91 -33.43
CA PHE A 271 24.49 8.14 -33.77
C PHE A 271 24.18 9.63 -33.55
N PRO A 272 23.66 10.37 -34.54
CA PRO A 272 23.24 11.74 -34.31
C PRO A 272 21.96 11.72 -33.47
N LEU A 273 21.99 12.36 -32.30
CA LEU A 273 20.84 12.62 -31.41
C LEU A 273 19.90 13.72 -31.95
N ILE A 274 20.26 14.34 -33.06
CA ILE A 274 19.59 15.53 -33.63
C ILE A 274 18.29 15.18 -34.40
N PRO A 275 18.22 14.16 -35.29
CA PRO A 275 16.99 13.86 -36.03
C PRO A 275 15.85 13.29 -35.15
N LEU A 276 16.16 12.73 -33.98
CA LEU A 276 15.15 12.20 -33.06
C LEU A 276 14.37 13.31 -32.34
N LEU A 277 15.06 14.41 -31.98
CA LEU A 277 14.45 15.57 -31.34
C LEU A 277 13.53 16.35 -32.30
N GLU A 278 13.90 16.46 -33.58
CA GLU A 278 13.07 17.11 -34.60
C GLU A 278 11.78 16.32 -34.88
N LEU A 279 11.85 14.99 -34.91
CA LEU A 279 10.65 14.14 -35.07
C LEU A 279 9.70 14.26 -33.88
N MET A 280 10.22 14.34 -32.66
CA MET A 280 9.42 14.53 -31.44
C MET A 280 8.72 15.90 -31.43
N ALA A 281 9.40 16.96 -31.87
CA ALA A 281 8.81 18.29 -31.99
C ALA A 281 7.67 18.35 -33.02
N LEU A 282 7.84 17.71 -34.18
CA LEU A 282 6.80 17.62 -35.20
C LEU A 282 5.57 16.83 -34.73
N ALA A 283 5.78 15.74 -33.97
CA ALA A 283 4.68 14.96 -33.39
C ALA A 283 3.86 15.79 -32.36
N ALA A 284 4.53 16.59 -31.53
CA ALA A 284 3.87 17.48 -30.57
C ALA A 284 3.05 18.58 -31.26
N LEU A 285 3.57 19.18 -32.34
CA LEU A 285 2.83 20.17 -33.14
C LEU A 285 1.61 19.56 -33.83
N PHE A 286 1.73 18.33 -34.32
CA PHE A 286 0.59 17.64 -34.94
C PHE A 286 -0.49 17.28 -33.91
N TRP A 287 -0.10 16.84 -32.70
CA TRP A 287 -1.03 16.51 -31.63
C TRP A 287 -1.78 17.75 -31.11
N THR A 288 -1.06 18.86 -30.90
CA THR A 288 -1.67 20.14 -30.47
C THR A 288 -2.62 20.70 -31.52
N ALA A 289 -2.26 20.65 -32.82
CA ALA A 289 -3.16 21.06 -33.90
C ALA A 289 -4.44 20.20 -33.97
N ARG A 290 -4.31 18.88 -33.75
CA ARG A 290 -5.46 17.96 -33.72
C ARG A 290 -6.37 18.22 -32.51
N ARG A 291 -5.79 18.49 -31.34
CA ARG A 291 -6.53 18.85 -30.12
C ARG A 291 -7.24 20.20 -30.26
N TYR A 292 -6.59 21.19 -30.88
CA TYR A 292 -7.20 22.49 -31.17
C TYR A 292 -8.40 22.39 -32.12
N ARG A 293 -8.30 21.59 -33.20
CA ARG A 293 -9.45 21.36 -34.10
C ARG A 293 -10.63 20.70 -33.39
N LYS A 294 -10.38 19.72 -32.51
CA LYS A 294 -11.43 19.04 -31.74
C LYS A 294 -12.13 20.00 -30.77
N ILE A 295 -11.39 20.88 -30.09
CA ILE A 295 -11.98 21.90 -29.21
C ILE A 295 -12.81 22.90 -30.01
N ARG A 296 -12.30 23.37 -31.16
CA ARG A 296 -13.01 24.32 -32.04
C ARG A 296 -14.31 23.74 -32.61
N SER A 297 -14.36 22.44 -32.94
CA SER A 297 -15.60 21.80 -33.40
C SER A 297 -16.68 21.71 -32.31
N HIS A 298 -16.31 21.67 -31.03
CA HIS A 298 -17.27 21.64 -29.92
C HIS A 298 -17.79 23.05 -29.54
N MET A 299 -17.03 24.11 -29.83
CA MET A 299 -17.47 25.50 -29.58
C MET A 299 -18.53 26.02 -30.56
N HIS A 300 -18.74 25.36 -31.72
CA HIS A 300 -19.80 25.73 -32.67
C HIS A 300 -21.15 25.05 -32.40
N ILE A 301 -21.25 24.21 -31.35
CA ILE A 301 -22.50 23.53 -30.95
C ILE A 301 -23.20 24.29 -29.80
N VAL A 302 -22.54 25.30 -29.22
CA VAL A 302 -23.11 26.16 -28.16
C VAL A 302 -23.21 27.60 -28.68
N ARG A 303 -24.17 27.84 -29.56
CA ARG A 303 -24.76 29.15 -29.86
C ARG A 303 -26.13 28.98 -30.45
#